data_AF-A0A7S3SBL9-F1
#
_entry.id   AF-A0A7S3SBL9-F1
#
_cell.length_a   1.000
_cell.length_b   1.000
_cell.length_c   1.000
_cell.angle_alpha   90.00
_cell.angle_beta   90.00
_cell.angle_gamma   90.00
#
_symmetry.space_group_name_H-M   'P 1'
#
loop_
_entity.id
_entity.type
_entity.pdbx_description
1 polymer ?
#
loop_
_entity_poly.entity_id
_entity_poly.type
_entity_poly.pdbx_seq_one_letter_code
_entity_poly.pdbx_strand_id
1 'polypeptide(L)'
;ADSASQCSNALSVAACWGENCMVPIQVRQARAKMQELTGRGDDILWIGETGWSHPRSGSLKTALKDCEEWSSMETFKNYYKDFLAWDMEIGGNMRKPDHIFWFTMRDAINFGEGEHFGLVATCTSPDCKVRSDGWVSQSYREVSSDSTDVCGGGTSLFNDFVHSSDECRDRCTMESQCSFYSLFAAEQDGRGWCKLTPTCDSKESSGDKLVTIMEREGNGTPPPESMDTTTTVEADEPDATTTTDGGSDEETTTT
;
A
#
# COMPACT_ATOMS: atom_id res chain seq x y z
N ALA A 1 -7.81 29.61 17.40
CA ALA A 1 -8.32 28.88 16.22
C ALA A 1 -8.35 27.42 16.59
N ASP A 2 -9.46 26.74 16.34
CA ASP A 2 -9.71 25.39 16.84
C ASP A 2 -8.93 24.36 15.99
N SER A 3 -8.09 23.55 16.62
CA SER A 3 -7.17 22.60 15.96
C SER A 3 -7.93 21.56 15.12
N ALA A 4 -9.14 21.19 15.53
CA ALA A 4 -9.99 20.24 14.81
C ALA A 4 -10.39 20.77 13.42
N SER A 5 -10.82 22.03 13.34
CA SER A 5 -11.20 22.67 12.06
C SER A 5 -10.01 22.78 11.10
N GLN A 6 -8.81 23.03 11.64
CA GLN A 6 -7.60 23.14 10.86
C GLN A 6 -7.17 21.77 10.31
N CYS A 7 -7.32 20.70 11.09
CA CYS A 7 -6.98 19.38 10.61
C CYS A 7 -7.93 18.90 9.51
N SER A 8 -9.24 19.01 9.70
CA SER A 8 -10.21 18.57 8.70
C SER A 8 -10.02 19.31 7.37
N ASN A 9 -9.76 20.62 7.41
CA ASN A 9 -9.45 21.42 6.23
C ASN A 9 -8.12 21.03 5.57
N ALA A 10 -7.09 20.70 6.37
CA ALA A 10 -5.82 20.24 5.82
C ALA A 10 -6.00 18.88 5.13
N LEU A 11 -6.73 17.96 5.76
CA LEU A 11 -7.01 16.62 5.20
C LEU A 11 -7.83 16.69 3.92
N SER A 12 -8.87 17.52 3.88
CA SER A 12 -9.76 17.62 2.73
C SER A 12 -9.07 18.11 1.45
N VAL A 13 -7.91 18.75 1.57
CA VAL A 13 -7.10 19.21 0.44
C VAL A 13 -5.88 18.30 0.20
N ALA A 14 -5.27 17.76 1.24
CA ALA A 14 -4.04 16.98 1.15
C ALA A 14 -4.27 15.51 0.77
N ALA A 15 -5.39 14.91 1.21
CA ALA A 15 -5.67 13.49 1.00
C ALA A 15 -6.60 13.19 -0.19
N CYS A 16 -6.97 14.21 -0.97
CA CYS A 16 -7.86 14.06 -2.14
C CYS A 16 -7.09 14.12 -3.48
N TRP A 17 -7.79 13.80 -4.57
CA TRP A 17 -7.18 13.65 -5.91
C TRP A 17 -7.88 14.41 -7.04
N GLY A 18 -8.88 15.25 -6.74
CA GLY A 18 -9.49 16.17 -7.70
C GLY A 18 -8.58 17.36 -8.07
N GLU A 19 -8.96 18.14 -9.08
CA GLU A 19 -8.15 19.27 -9.59
C GLU A 19 -7.78 20.33 -8.54
N ASN A 20 -8.54 20.45 -7.45
CA ASN A 20 -8.30 21.41 -6.36
C ASN A 20 -7.53 20.80 -5.19
N CYS A 21 -7.02 19.57 -5.33
CA CYS A 21 -6.27 18.85 -4.32
C CYS A 21 -4.78 19.11 -4.43
N MET A 22 -4.07 18.87 -3.33
CA MET A 22 -2.67 19.25 -3.18
C MET A 22 -1.77 18.64 -4.26
N VAL A 23 -1.88 17.34 -4.53
CA VAL A 23 -1.04 16.66 -5.53
C VAL A 23 -1.32 17.20 -6.94
N PRO A 24 -2.56 17.19 -7.47
CA PRO A 24 -2.88 17.80 -8.76
C PRO A 24 -2.43 19.26 -8.92
N ILE A 25 -2.60 20.10 -7.89
CA ILE A 25 -2.15 21.50 -7.92
C ILE A 25 -0.62 21.59 -8.08
N GLN A 26 0.14 20.81 -7.31
CA GLN A 26 1.60 20.82 -7.40
C GLN A 26 2.10 20.32 -8.76
N VAL A 27 1.45 19.29 -9.30
CA VAL A 27 1.79 18.73 -10.62
C VAL A 27 1.49 19.74 -11.73
N ARG A 28 0.36 20.46 -11.64
CA ARG A 28 0.02 21.55 -12.56
C ARG A 28 1.06 22.67 -12.51
N GLN A 29 1.50 23.07 -11.31
CA GLN A 29 2.55 24.07 -11.16
C GLN A 29 3.89 23.60 -11.76
N ALA A 30 4.25 22.33 -11.57
CA ALA A 30 5.43 21.72 -12.18
C ALA A 30 5.34 21.73 -13.71
N ARG A 31 4.19 21.33 -14.28
CA ARG A 31 3.91 21.39 -15.74
C ARG A 31 4.06 22.80 -16.29
N ALA A 32 3.44 23.79 -15.64
CA ALA A 32 3.55 25.19 -16.04
C ALA A 32 5.02 25.64 -16.08
N LYS A 33 5.80 25.24 -15.07
CA LYS A 33 7.21 25.61 -14.99
C LYS A 33 8.07 24.90 -16.03
N MET A 34 7.81 23.62 -16.31
CA MET A 34 8.48 22.91 -17.39
C MET A 34 8.25 23.60 -18.73
N GLN A 35 6.99 23.92 -19.05
CA GLN A 35 6.64 24.61 -20.28
C GLN A 35 7.29 25.99 -20.39
N GLU A 36 7.34 26.76 -19.29
CA GLU A 36 8.03 28.06 -19.26
C GLU A 36 9.53 27.91 -19.59
N LEU A 37 10.17 26.86 -19.07
CA LEU A 37 11.61 26.65 -19.22
C LEU A 37 12.01 26.07 -20.59
N THR A 38 11.19 25.18 -21.16
CA THR A 38 11.54 24.45 -22.39
C THR A 38 10.80 24.95 -23.62
N GLY A 39 9.73 25.74 -23.43
CA GLY A 39 8.80 26.12 -24.49
C GLY A 39 7.89 24.97 -24.95
N ARG A 40 7.95 23.79 -24.31
CA ARG A 40 7.22 22.59 -24.70
C ARG A 40 6.25 22.16 -23.61
N GLY A 41 4.96 22.09 -23.95
CA GLY A 41 3.91 21.61 -23.03
C GLY A 41 3.81 20.08 -22.94
N ASP A 42 4.54 19.36 -23.79
CA ASP A 42 4.47 17.91 -23.97
C ASP A 42 5.70 17.15 -23.47
N ASP A 43 6.63 17.83 -22.79
CA ASP A 43 7.76 17.16 -22.12
C ASP A 43 7.27 16.06 -21.17
N ILE A 44 8.05 14.99 -20.99
CA ILE A 44 7.66 13.89 -20.10
C ILE A 44 7.77 14.35 -18.62
N LEU A 45 6.74 14.08 -17.82
CA LEU A 45 6.74 14.34 -16.38
C LEU A 45 6.46 13.07 -15.60
N TRP A 46 7.36 12.74 -14.67
CA TRP A 46 7.21 11.64 -13.72
C TRP A 46 7.02 12.22 -12.33
N ILE A 47 6.00 11.77 -11.62
CA ILE A 47 5.84 12.03 -10.19
C ILE A 47 6.56 10.90 -9.48
N GLY A 48 7.81 11.17 -9.08
CA GLY A 48 8.70 10.15 -8.53
C GLY A 48 8.20 9.54 -7.23
N GLU A 49 7.52 10.31 -6.39
CA GLU A 49 7.08 9.86 -5.07
C GLU A 49 5.82 10.63 -4.61
N THR A 50 4.87 9.91 -4.05
CA THR A 50 3.75 10.45 -3.29
C THR A 50 3.28 9.41 -2.28
N GLY A 51 2.85 9.81 -1.09
CA GLY A 51 2.52 8.81 -0.08
C GLY A 51 1.89 9.42 1.16
N TRP A 52 1.27 8.55 1.93
CA TRP A 52 0.72 8.88 3.24
C TRP A 52 1.33 7.96 4.29
N SER A 53 1.48 8.42 5.53
CA SER A 53 2.07 7.61 6.60
C SER A 53 1.02 7.08 7.56
N HIS A 54 1.12 5.80 7.93
CA HIS A 54 0.43 5.23 9.08
C HIS A 54 1.28 4.13 9.74
N PRO A 55 1.56 4.19 11.06
CA PRO A 55 1.17 5.24 12.01
C PRO A 55 1.85 6.61 11.72
N ARG A 56 1.65 7.59 12.61
CA ARG A 56 2.27 8.92 12.48
C ARG A 56 3.78 8.81 12.27
N SER A 57 4.31 9.42 11.22
CA SER A 57 5.75 9.52 11.01
C SER A 57 6.45 10.23 12.18
N GLY A 58 7.60 9.71 12.61
CA GLY A 58 8.45 10.35 13.62
C GLY A 58 8.86 11.77 13.20
N SER A 59 9.04 11.99 11.90
CA SER A 59 9.41 13.30 11.33
C SER A 59 8.27 14.33 11.28
N LEU A 60 7.02 13.95 11.55
CA LEU A 60 5.90 14.91 11.61
C LEU A 60 5.94 15.72 12.91
N LYS A 61 6.59 16.89 12.86
CA LYS A 61 6.75 17.81 14.01
C LYS A 61 5.83 19.05 13.96
N THR A 62 5.02 19.22 12.92
CA THR A 62 4.09 20.36 12.77
C THR A 62 2.86 20.23 13.67
N ALA A 63 1.95 21.21 13.67
CA ALA A 63 0.68 21.13 14.41
C ALA A 63 -0.21 19.94 13.99
N LEU A 64 -0.02 19.41 12.78
CA LEU A 64 -0.74 18.23 12.30
C LEU A 64 -0.40 16.95 13.06
N LYS A 65 0.71 16.93 13.81
CA LYS A 65 1.09 15.79 14.65
C LYS A 65 0.04 15.48 15.72
N ASP A 66 -0.71 16.50 16.16
CA ASP A 66 -1.72 16.43 17.20
C ASP A 66 -3.11 16.12 16.61
N CYS A 67 -3.21 15.96 15.29
CA CYS A 67 -4.41 15.49 14.63
C CYS A 67 -4.35 13.97 14.45
N GLU A 68 -5.18 13.25 15.20
CA GLU A 68 -5.23 11.79 15.15
C GLU A 68 -5.70 11.30 13.78
N GLU A 69 -6.69 11.98 13.20
CA GLU A 69 -7.23 11.67 11.88
C GLU A 69 -6.17 11.79 10.79
N TRP A 70 -5.17 12.67 10.94
CA TRP A 70 -4.12 12.86 9.94
C TRP A 70 -3.30 11.59 9.71
N SER A 71 -3.04 10.83 10.76
CA SER A 71 -2.25 9.59 10.70
C SER A 71 -3.08 8.36 11.00
N SER A 72 -4.40 8.42 10.83
CA SER A 72 -5.29 7.29 11.08
C SER A 72 -5.16 6.22 9.98
N MET A 73 -5.49 4.98 10.31
CA MET A 73 -5.54 3.90 9.31
C MET A 73 -6.59 4.19 8.24
N GLU A 74 -7.70 4.85 8.60
CA GLU A 74 -8.75 5.22 7.67
C GLU A 74 -8.25 6.22 6.62
N THR A 75 -7.58 7.29 7.03
CA THR A 75 -6.99 8.26 6.09
C THR A 75 -5.95 7.61 5.19
N PHE A 76 -5.10 6.74 5.75
CA PHE A 76 -4.12 5.99 4.97
C PHE A 76 -4.78 5.08 3.91
N LYS A 77 -5.82 4.33 4.30
CA LYS A 77 -6.59 3.48 3.37
C LYS A 77 -7.26 4.32 2.27
N ASN A 78 -7.93 5.41 2.65
CA ASN A 78 -8.64 6.28 1.70
C ASN A 78 -7.67 6.95 0.72
N TYR A 79 -6.52 7.43 1.21
CA TYR A 79 -5.50 8.03 0.36
C TYR A 79 -5.05 7.08 -0.76
N TYR A 80 -4.70 5.82 -0.42
CA TYR A 80 -4.25 4.84 -1.42
C TYR A 80 -5.39 4.31 -2.29
N LYS A 81 -6.60 4.18 -1.75
CA LYS A 81 -7.79 3.85 -2.54
C LYS A 81 -8.02 4.92 -3.63
N ASP A 82 -8.01 6.18 -3.25
CA ASP A 82 -8.29 7.28 -4.17
C ASP A 82 -7.11 7.53 -5.12
N PHE A 83 -5.87 7.30 -4.67
CA PHE A 83 -4.68 7.27 -5.52
C PHE A 83 -4.81 6.26 -6.66
N LEU A 84 -5.25 5.03 -6.35
CA LEU A 84 -5.43 3.99 -7.35
C LEU A 84 -6.62 4.25 -8.29
N ALA A 85 -7.61 5.03 -7.84
CA ALA A 85 -8.76 5.43 -8.64
C ALA A 85 -8.49 6.68 -9.50
N TRP A 86 -7.44 7.45 -9.19
CA TRP A 86 -7.13 8.68 -9.90
C TRP A 86 -6.63 8.42 -11.32
N ASP A 87 -7.26 9.09 -12.29
CA ASP A 87 -6.95 9.03 -13.73
C ASP A 87 -5.78 9.93 -14.16
N MET A 88 -5.12 10.53 -13.17
CA MET A 88 -4.03 11.51 -13.29
C MET A 88 -4.48 12.88 -13.80
N GLU A 89 -5.77 13.20 -13.82
CA GLU A 89 -6.23 14.53 -14.22
C GLU A 89 -5.79 15.61 -13.24
N ILE A 90 -5.20 16.69 -13.80
CA ILE A 90 -4.63 17.80 -13.04
C ILE A 90 -5.34 19.13 -13.30
N GLY A 91 -6.40 19.16 -14.09
CA GLY A 91 -7.17 20.37 -14.42
C GLY A 91 -6.40 21.43 -15.22
N GLY A 92 -7.07 22.54 -15.52
CA GLY A 92 -6.46 23.69 -16.21
C GLY A 92 -6.02 23.43 -17.65
N ASN A 93 -6.61 22.42 -18.32
CA ASN A 93 -6.25 21.98 -19.68
C ASN A 93 -4.76 21.64 -19.85
N MET A 94 -4.08 21.25 -18.76
CA MET A 94 -2.68 20.82 -18.80
C MET A 94 -2.57 19.32 -19.02
N ARG A 95 -1.52 18.90 -19.73
CA ARG A 95 -1.20 17.49 -19.92
C ARG A 95 -0.94 16.82 -18.56
N LYS A 96 -1.64 15.71 -18.30
CA LYS A 96 -1.43 14.86 -17.12
C LYS A 96 0.00 14.29 -17.03
N PRO A 97 0.50 13.93 -15.84
CA PRO A 97 1.78 13.24 -15.71
C PRO A 97 1.78 11.92 -16.51
N ASP A 98 2.96 11.51 -16.97
CA ASP A 98 3.14 10.31 -17.78
C ASP A 98 3.31 9.07 -16.88
N HIS A 99 3.90 9.25 -15.70
CA HIS A 99 4.08 8.21 -14.69
C HIS A 99 3.92 8.79 -13.28
N ILE A 100 3.41 7.98 -12.36
CA ILE A 100 3.38 8.26 -10.94
C ILE A 100 3.76 7.01 -10.15
N PHE A 101 4.51 7.21 -9.07
CA PHE A 101 4.90 6.17 -8.15
C PHE A 101 4.50 6.57 -6.74
N TRP A 102 3.95 5.63 -5.97
CA TRP A 102 3.77 5.85 -4.56
C TRP A 102 5.06 5.54 -3.79
N PHE A 103 5.24 6.25 -2.68
CA PHE A 103 6.29 6.02 -1.71
C PHE A 103 5.63 5.40 -0.46
N THR A 104 5.90 4.15 -0.09
CA THR A 104 6.86 3.18 -0.65
C THR A 104 6.33 1.76 -0.37
N MET A 105 7.07 0.71 -0.72
CA MET A 105 6.66 -0.67 -0.43
C MET A 105 6.71 -0.98 1.07
N ARG A 106 7.79 -0.58 1.77
CA ARG A 106 8.01 -0.93 3.18
C ARG A 106 8.36 0.29 4.02
N ASP A 107 7.96 0.27 5.29
CA ASP A 107 8.42 1.26 6.26
C ASP A 107 9.94 1.26 6.37
N ALA A 108 10.48 2.41 6.75
CA ALA A 108 11.91 2.63 6.89
C ALA A 108 12.23 3.29 8.24
N ILE A 109 13.49 3.17 8.65
CA ILE A 109 14.06 3.95 9.74
C ILE A 109 15.06 4.89 9.10
N ASN A 110 14.77 6.19 9.13
CA ASN A 110 15.60 7.21 8.52
C ASN A 110 16.19 8.10 9.61
N PHE A 111 17.52 8.11 9.73
CA PHE A 111 18.24 8.84 10.79
C PHE A 111 17.74 8.58 12.23
N GLY A 112 17.27 7.35 12.50
CA GLY A 112 16.73 6.94 13.80
C GLY A 112 15.27 7.33 14.04
N GLU A 113 14.60 7.97 13.07
CA GLU A 113 13.17 8.27 13.11
C GLU A 113 12.42 7.24 12.25
N GLY A 114 11.29 6.73 12.76
CA GLY A 114 10.43 5.82 12.03
C GLY A 114 9.64 6.54 10.94
N GLU A 115 9.81 6.11 9.69
CA GLU A 115 9.05 6.55 8.53
C GLU A 115 8.05 5.46 8.13
N HIS A 116 6.77 5.73 8.39
CA HIS A 116 5.70 4.74 8.30
C HIS A 116 4.88 4.84 7.01
N PHE A 117 5.51 5.20 5.90
CA PHE A 117 4.87 5.39 4.59
C PHE A 117 4.64 4.10 3.81
N GLY A 118 5.28 3.00 4.22
CA GLY A 118 5.20 1.73 3.53
C GLY A 118 3.80 1.14 3.56
N LEU A 119 3.38 0.56 2.43
CA LEU A 119 2.20 -0.30 2.39
C LEU A 119 2.40 -1.61 3.17
N VAL A 120 3.64 -1.97 3.49
CA VAL A 120 4.03 -3.09 4.35
C VAL A 120 4.83 -2.58 5.55
N ALA A 121 4.52 -3.06 6.75
CA ALA A 121 5.02 -2.46 7.99
C ALA A 121 6.50 -2.78 8.32
N THR A 122 7.02 -3.93 7.91
CA THR A 122 8.40 -4.35 8.24
C THR A 122 9.04 -5.06 7.06
N CYS A 123 10.34 -5.31 7.10
CA CYS A 123 11.05 -6.11 6.09
C CYS A 123 10.62 -7.58 6.02
N THR A 124 10.09 -8.11 7.13
CA THR A 124 9.70 -9.52 7.24
C THR A 124 8.22 -9.74 7.06
N SER A 125 7.38 -8.71 7.21
CA SER A 125 5.93 -8.87 7.08
C SER A 125 5.55 -9.23 5.63
N PRO A 126 4.77 -10.29 5.43
CA PRO A 126 4.17 -10.63 4.14
C PRO A 126 2.90 -9.82 3.88
N ASP A 127 2.39 -9.11 4.88
CA ASP A 127 1.08 -8.50 4.86
C ASP A 127 1.14 -7.02 4.48
N CYS A 128 0.23 -6.61 3.60
CA CYS A 128 -0.09 -5.21 3.42
C CYS A 128 -0.85 -4.66 4.64
N LYS A 129 -0.52 -3.43 5.04
CA LYS A 129 -1.27 -2.63 6.04
C LYS A 129 -2.71 -2.38 5.58
N VAL A 130 -2.88 -2.17 4.28
CA VAL A 130 -4.20 -2.07 3.63
C VAL A 130 -4.55 -3.44 3.08
N ARG A 131 -5.62 -4.02 3.63
CA ARG A 131 -6.15 -5.33 3.22
C ARG A 131 -7.66 -5.36 3.42
N SER A 132 -8.33 -6.22 2.66
CA SER A 132 -9.76 -6.52 2.84
C SER A 132 -9.98 -7.30 4.13
N ASP A 133 -11.22 -7.24 4.64
CA ASP A 133 -11.60 -8.03 5.79
C ASP A 133 -11.53 -9.53 5.47
N GLY A 134 -11.00 -10.31 6.41
CA GLY A 134 -10.79 -11.74 6.24
C GLY A 134 -9.61 -12.13 5.34
N TRP A 135 -8.85 -11.17 4.82
CA TRP A 135 -7.61 -11.47 4.11
C TRP A 135 -6.58 -12.10 5.04
N VAL A 136 -5.90 -13.14 4.56
CA VAL A 136 -4.78 -13.82 5.22
C VAL A 136 -3.71 -14.09 4.16
N SER A 137 -2.45 -13.71 4.38
CA SER A 137 -1.35 -13.96 3.42
C SER A 137 -1.16 -15.46 3.17
N GLN A 138 -1.19 -16.23 4.26
CA GLN A 138 -0.97 -17.66 4.24
C GLN A 138 -1.52 -18.29 5.51
N SER A 139 -2.21 -19.42 5.39
CA SER A 139 -2.63 -20.23 6.55
C SER A 139 -1.62 -21.34 6.82
N TYR A 140 -1.58 -21.73 8.09
CA TYR A 140 -0.72 -22.77 8.61
C TYR A 140 -1.50 -23.65 9.57
N ARG A 141 -1.23 -24.94 9.53
CA ARG A 141 -1.75 -25.91 10.50
C ARG A 141 -0.64 -26.45 11.38
N GLU A 142 -0.94 -26.66 12.65
CA GLU A 142 -0.05 -27.37 13.55
C GLU A 142 -0.01 -28.86 13.18
N VAL A 143 1.18 -29.37 12.92
CA VAL A 143 1.41 -30.80 12.64
C VAL A 143 1.90 -31.53 13.90
N SER A 144 2.59 -30.81 14.78
CA SER A 144 3.06 -31.34 16.05
C SER A 144 3.23 -30.21 17.07
N SER A 145 2.84 -30.43 18.31
CA SER A 145 3.13 -29.58 19.47
C SER A 145 3.95 -30.34 20.51
N ASP A 146 4.74 -29.59 21.30
CA ASP A 146 5.56 -30.10 22.39
C ASP A 146 6.41 -31.34 22.02
N SER A 147 6.91 -31.37 20.80
CA SER A 147 7.73 -32.46 20.30
C SER A 147 9.21 -32.21 20.58
N THR A 148 9.96 -33.28 20.74
CA THR A 148 11.44 -33.24 20.66
C THR A 148 11.95 -33.56 19.25
N ASP A 149 11.03 -33.63 18.28
CA ASP A 149 11.34 -33.75 16.86
C ASP A 149 11.20 -32.40 16.16
N VAL A 150 12.06 -32.15 15.18
CA VAL A 150 12.04 -31.01 14.27
C VAL A 150 12.12 -31.51 12.83
N CYS A 151 11.48 -30.84 11.87
CA CYS A 151 11.61 -31.20 10.46
C CYS A 151 13.07 -31.09 10.00
N GLY A 152 13.60 -32.17 9.44
CA GLY A 152 14.94 -32.28 8.83
C GLY A 152 14.90 -32.43 7.30
N GLY A 153 13.72 -32.36 6.68
CA GLY A 153 13.54 -32.61 5.25
C GLY A 153 14.15 -31.50 4.39
N GLY A 154 15.13 -31.84 3.56
CA GLY A 154 15.80 -30.93 2.63
C GLY A 154 16.84 -30.00 3.28
N THR A 155 17.37 -29.06 2.50
CA THR A 155 18.29 -28.03 3.02
C THR A 155 17.49 -27.01 3.83
N SER A 156 17.94 -26.74 5.06
CA SER A 156 17.32 -25.70 5.88
C SER A 156 17.40 -24.34 5.18
N LEU A 157 16.24 -23.68 5.04
CA LEU A 157 16.11 -22.39 4.37
C LEU A 157 16.47 -21.25 5.32
N PHE A 158 16.24 -21.46 6.62
CA PHE A 158 16.57 -20.56 7.71
C PHE A 158 16.66 -21.37 9.01
N ASN A 159 17.61 -21.05 9.86
CA ASN A 159 17.85 -21.74 11.13
C ASN A 159 18.55 -20.80 12.11
N ASP A 160 17.80 -19.88 12.72
CA ASP A 160 18.35 -18.85 13.62
C ASP A 160 17.26 -18.33 14.58
N PHE A 161 17.65 -17.40 15.45
CA PHE A 161 16.75 -16.68 16.35
C PHE A 161 15.81 -15.74 15.60
N VAL A 162 14.58 -15.65 16.11
CA VAL A 162 13.54 -14.70 15.71
C VAL A 162 13.02 -13.95 16.93
N HIS A 163 12.51 -12.74 16.73
CA HIS A 163 11.96 -11.91 17.80
C HIS A 163 10.56 -12.35 18.24
N SER A 164 9.84 -13.09 17.39
CA SER A 164 8.51 -13.63 17.70
C SER A 164 8.21 -14.87 16.87
N SER A 165 7.19 -15.63 17.29
CA SER A 165 6.63 -16.72 16.50
C SER A 165 6.05 -16.24 15.16
N ASP A 166 5.44 -15.06 15.15
CA ASP A 166 4.92 -14.41 13.94
C ASP A 166 6.04 -14.13 12.94
N GLU A 167 7.22 -13.68 13.38
CA GLU A 167 8.34 -13.46 12.46
C GLU A 167 8.79 -14.76 11.77
N CYS A 168 8.78 -15.90 12.47
CA CYS A 168 9.10 -17.19 11.85
C CYS A 168 8.06 -17.58 10.79
N ARG A 169 6.77 -17.41 11.11
CA ARG A 169 5.66 -17.64 10.16
C ARG A 169 5.81 -16.75 8.93
N ASP A 170 6.04 -15.46 9.16
CA ASP A 170 6.15 -14.43 8.13
C ASP A 170 7.35 -14.69 7.21
N ARG A 171 8.50 -15.08 7.78
CA ARG A 171 9.68 -15.51 7.00
C ARG A 171 9.39 -16.75 6.18
N CYS A 172 8.69 -17.73 6.75
CA CYS A 172 8.24 -18.86 5.96
C CYS A 172 7.41 -18.33 4.81
N THR A 173 6.33 -17.57 5.06
CA THR A 173 5.40 -17.03 4.03
C THR A 173 6.12 -16.31 2.88
N MET A 174 7.16 -15.54 3.19
CA MET A 174 7.98 -14.83 2.21
C MET A 174 8.93 -15.74 1.42
N GLU A 175 9.28 -16.91 1.97
CA GLU A 175 10.11 -17.92 1.33
C GLU A 175 9.26 -18.90 0.50
N SER A 176 9.42 -18.81 -0.82
CA SER A 176 8.72 -19.63 -1.80
C SER A 176 8.94 -21.13 -1.62
N GLN A 177 10.12 -21.53 -1.13
CA GLN A 177 10.44 -22.94 -0.92
C GLN A 177 9.95 -23.47 0.44
N CYS A 178 9.52 -22.59 1.37
CA CYS A 178 9.14 -23.01 2.71
C CYS A 178 7.77 -23.69 2.70
N SER A 179 7.71 -24.92 3.20
CA SER A 179 6.43 -25.61 3.46
C SER A 179 6.22 -25.91 4.94
N PHE A 180 7.30 -25.89 5.73
CA PHE A 180 7.24 -26.14 7.17
C PHE A 180 8.10 -25.12 7.91
N TYR A 181 7.62 -24.71 9.09
CA TYR A 181 8.46 -24.03 10.07
C TYR A 181 8.35 -24.68 11.43
N SER A 182 9.47 -24.72 12.15
CA SER A 182 9.58 -25.25 13.51
C SER A 182 9.92 -24.12 14.46
N LEU A 183 9.12 -23.97 15.51
CA LEU A 183 9.30 -23.00 16.59
C LEU A 183 9.76 -23.70 17.85
N PHE A 184 10.86 -23.23 18.41
CA PHE A 184 11.36 -23.70 19.70
C PHE A 184 10.89 -22.72 20.78
N ALA A 185 10.52 -23.24 21.95
CA ALA A 185 10.09 -22.42 23.07
C ALA A 185 11.08 -21.26 23.33
N ALA A 186 10.53 -20.07 23.58
CA ALA A 186 11.32 -18.86 23.77
C ALA A 186 12.32 -19.00 24.93
N GLU A 187 13.54 -18.49 24.72
CA GLU A 187 14.55 -18.41 25.78
C GLU A 187 14.28 -17.19 26.69
N GLN A 188 15.12 -16.97 27.71
CA GLN A 188 14.87 -15.98 28.79
C GLN A 188 14.72 -14.52 28.32
N ASP A 189 15.09 -14.21 27.08
CA ASP A 189 15.02 -12.87 26.50
C ASP A 189 13.81 -12.66 25.56
N GLY A 190 12.89 -13.64 25.51
CA GLY A 190 11.70 -13.58 24.67
C GLY A 190 11.95 -13.89 23.19
N ARG A 191 13.19 -14.22 22.79
CA ARG A 191 13.49 -14.70 21.44
C ARG A 191 13.21 -16.18 21.32
N GLY A 192 12.62 -16.58 20.19
CA GLY A 192 12.44 -17.98 19.81
C GLY A 192 13.51 -18.41 18.82
N TRP A 193 13.79 -19.71 18.74
CA TRP A 193 14.54 -20.27 17.61
C TRP A 193 13.56 -20.71 16.53
N CYS A 194 13.89 -20.45 15.27
CA CYS A 194 13.06 -20.75 14.12
C CYS A 194 13.85 -21.54 13.08
N LYS A 195 13.29 -22.66 12.62
CA LYS A 195 13.83 -23.45 11.51
C LYS A 195 12.80 -23.54 10.39
N LEU A 196 13.18 -23.16 9.17
CA LEU A 196 12.36 -23.27 7.96
C LEU A 196 12.87 -24.42 7.09
N THR A 197 11.96 -25.27 6.60
CA THR A 197 12.30 -26.39 5.71
C THR A 197 11.31 -26.53 4.55
N PRO A 198 11.78 -27.03 3.39
CA PRO A 198 10.91 -27.28 2.25
C PRO A 198 10.06 -28.54 2.40
N THR A 199 10.53 -29.55 3.14
CA THR A 199 9.76 -30.77 3.42
C THR A 199 9.92 -31.18 4.89
N CYS A 200 9.15 -32.20 5.29
CA CYS A 200 9.25 -32.82 6.62
C CYS A 200 9.32 -34.36 6.50
N ASP A 201 9.99 -34.86 5.45
CA ASP A 201 10.10 -36.31 5.18
C ASP A 201 11.04 -37.02 6.16
N SER A 202 11.91 -36.26 6.83
CA SER A 202 12.75 -36.71 7.92
C SER A 202 12.52 -35.85 9.15
N LYS A 203 12.66 -36.48 10.32
CA LYS A 203 12.65 -35.83 11.63
C LYS A 203 14.04 -35.90 12.23
N GLU A 204 14.46 -34.80 12.83
CA GLU A 204 15.69 -34.68 13.61
C GLU A 204 15.33 -34.44 15.07
N SER A 205 16.15 -34.90 16.01
CA SER A 205 15.92 -34.61 17.43
C SER A 205 16.39 -33.20 17.79
N SER A 206 15.57 -32.44 18.51
CA SER A 206 15.91 -31.16 19.15
C SER A 206 16.55 -31.33 20.55
N GLY A 207 16.84 -32.57 20.97
CA GLY A 207 17.25 -32.88 22.33
C GLY A 207 16.08 -32.70 23.31
N ASP A 208 16.30 -31.94 24.38
CA ASP A 208 15.28 -31.68 25.42
C ASP A 208 14.42 -30.43 25.13
N LYS A 209 14.63 -29.75 24.00
CA LYS A 209 13.88 -28.54 23.63
C LYS A 209 12.54 -28.93 23.00
N LEU A 210 11.44 -28.42 23.55
CA LEU A 210 10.11 -28.57 22.96
C LEU A 210 9.97 -27.71 21.70
N VAL A 211 9.38 -28.31 20.66
CA VAL A 211 9.21 -27.75 19.33
C VAL A 211 7.75 -27.87 18.89
N THR A 212 7.22 -26.78 18.33
CA THR A 212 5.98 -26.75 17.57
C THR A 212 6.29 -26.72 16.08
N ILE A 213 5.72 -27.66 15.32
CA ILE A 213 5.89 -27.76 13.87
C ILE A 213 4.60 -27.30 13.19
N MET A 214 4.73 -26.34 12.28
CA MET A 214 3.66 -25.77 11.50
C MET A 214 3.88 -26.07 10.02
N GLU A 215 2.82 -26.48 9.32
CA GLU A 215 2.82 -26.74 7.87
C GLU A 215 2.00 -25.68 7.15
N ARG A 216 2.53 -25.19 6.03
CA ARG A 216 1.84 -24.26 5.13
C ARG A 216 0.65 -24.97 4.46
N GLU A 217 -0.53 -24.40 4.61
CA GLU A 217 -1.73 -24.90 3.95
C GLU A 217 -1.95 -24.24 2.59
N GLY A 218 -1.59 -24.93 1.49
CA GLY A 218 -1.85 -24.45 0.12
C GLY A 218 -1.30 -23.04 -0.18
N ASN A 219 -1.60 -22.51 -1.37
CA ASN A 219 -1.45 -21.06 -1.59
C ASN A 219 -2.69 -20.39 -1.01
N GLY A 220 -2.52 -19.39 -0.14
CA GLY A 220 -3.63 -18.67 0.49
C GLY A 220 -4.76 -18.36 -0.50
N THR A 221 -5.96 -18.85 -0.22
CA THR A 221 -7.15 -18.54 -1.03
C THR A 221 -7.47 -17.07 -0.79
N PRO A 222 -7.49 -16.19 -1.81
CA PRO A 222 -8.03 -14.86 -1.61
C PRO A 222 -9.47 -15.01 -1.11
N PRO A 223 -9.92 -14.23 -0.10
CA PRO A 223 -11.33 -14.22 0.27
C PRO A 223 -12.16 -13.97 -0.99
N PRO A 224 -13.33 -14.62 -1.14
CA PRO A 224 -14.18 -14.41 -2.30
C PRO A 224 -14.38 -12.91 -2.47
N GLU A 225 -14.00 -12.36 -3.63
CA GLU A 225 -14.19 -10.96 -3.96
C GLU A 225 -15.68 -10.64 -3.89
N SER A 226 -16.17 -10.22 -2.73
CA SER A 226 -17.38 -9.40 -2.66
C SER A 226 -16.95 -7.96 -2.95
N MET A 227 -16.39 -7.73 -4.14
CA MET A 227 -16.43 -6.39 -4.70
C MET A 227 -17.89 -6.18 -5.09
N ASP A 228 -18.63 -5.53 -4.20
CA ASP A 228 -19.91 -4.94 -4.52
C ASP A 228 -19.65 -3.79 -5.51
N THR A 229 -19.44 -4.15 -6.78
CA THR A 229 -19.33 -3.21 -7.90
C THR A 229 -20.71 -3.13 -8.55
N THR A 230 -21.68 -2.60 -7.82
CA THR A 230 -22.91 -2.08 -8.43
C THR A 230 -22.94 -0.57 -8.21
N THR A 231 -22.05 0.14 -8.91
CA THR A 231 -22.33 1.52 -9.30
C THR A 231 -22.29 1.54 -10.82
N THR A 232 -23.38 1.08 -11.41
CA THR A 232 -23.71 1.36 -12.79
C THR A 232 -23.87 2.88 -12.87
N VAL A 233 -22.82 3.58 -13.29
CA VAL A 233 -22.96 4.94 -13.77
C VAL A 233 -23.69 4.80 -15.11
N GLU A 234 -24.99 5.08 -15.12
CA GLU A 234 -25.73 5.31 -16.37
C GLU A 234 -24.97 6.38 -17.14
N ALA A 235 -24.38 5.99 -18.27
CA ALA A 235 -23.92 6.93 -19.26
C ALA A 235 -25.18 7.58 -19.84
N ASP A 236 -25.47 8.80 -19.40
CA ASP A 236 -26.40 9.69 -20.11
C ASP A 236 -25.88 9.83 -21.55
N GLU A 237 -26.64 9.31 -22.51
CA GLU A 237 -26.43 9.59 -23.93
C GLU A 237 -26.52 11.10 -24.15
N PRO A 238 -25.57 11.72 -24.89
CA PRO A 238 -25.73 13.11 -25.28
C PRO A 238 -26.89 13.25 -26.26
N ASP A 239 -27.92 13.96 -25.81
CA ASP A 239 -29.08 14.36 -26.61
C ASP A 239 -28.62 15.08 -27.89
N ALA A 240 -28.98 14.50 -29.03
CA ALA A 240 -28.62 15.00 -30.35
C ALA A 240 -29.36 16.31 -30.62
N THR A 241 -28.69 17.43 -30.34
CA THR A 241 -29.19 18.76 -30.66
C THR A 241 -29.29 18.91 -32.18
N THR A 242 -30.53 19.00 -32.65
CA THR A 242 -30.89 19.23 -34.04
C THR A 242 -30.37 20.59 -34.49
N THR A 243 -29.48 20.59 -35.47
CA THR A 243 -28.99 21.80 -36.15
C THR A 243 -30.05 22.24 -37.17
N THR A 244 -30.75 23.34 -36.88
CA THR A 244 -31.58 24.02 -37.88
C THR A 244 -30.73 25.06 -38.60
N ASP A 245 -30.38 24.71 -39.83
CA ASP A 245 -29.87 25.57 -40.88
C ASP A 245 -30.92 26.63 -41.25
N GLY A 246 -30.51 27.87 -41.51
CA GLY A 246 -31.40 28.90 -42.00
C GLY A 246 -30.92 30.34 -41.83
N GLY A 247 -30.43 30.92 -42.94
CA GLY A 247 -30.58 32.37 -43.18
C GLY A 247 -29.28 33.14 -43.37
N SER A 248 -28.72 33.07 -44.56
CA SER A 248 -27.82 34.09 -45.08
C SER A 248 -28.65 35.31 -45.46
N ASP A 249 -28.46 36.45 -44.79
CA ASP A 249 -28.90 37.74 -45.29
C ASP A 249 -27.68 38.54 -45.78
N GLU A 250 -27.86 38.96 -47.02
CA GLU A 250 -26.99 39.68 -47.94
C GLU A 250 -26.97 41.16 -47.56
N GLU A 251 -25.84 41.67 -47.05
CA GLU A 251 -25.66 43.12 -46.89
C GLU A 251 -24.72 43.65 -47.98
N THR A 252 -25.33 44.27 -48.97
CA THR A 252 -24.69 45.02 -50.04
C THR A 252 -24.37 46.43 -49.53
N THR A 253 -23.08 46.78 -49.45
CA THR A 253 -22.67 48.18 -49.20
C THR A 253 -21.68 48.64 -50.26
N THR A 254 -22.23 49.34 -51.25
CA THR A 254 -21.53 50.27 -52.14
C THR A 254 -21.17 51.55 -51.40
N THR A 255 -19.88 51.92 -51.43
CA THR A 255 -19.39 53.30 -51.62
C THR A 255 -17.96 53.27 -52.12
#